data_AF-A0A2V6YH25-F1
#
_entry.id   AF-A0A2V6YH25-F1
#
_cell.length_a   1.000
_cell.length_b   1.000
_cell.length_c   1.000
_cell.angle_alpha   90.00
_cell.angle_beta   90.00
_cell.angle_gamma   90.00
#
_symmetry.space_group_name_H-M   'P 1'
#
loop_
_entity.id
_entity.type
_entity.pdbx_description
1 polymer ?
#
loop_
_entity_poly.entity_id
_entity_poly.type
_entity_poly.pdbx_seq_one_letter_code
_entity_poly.pdbx_strand_id
1 'polypeptide(L)'
;DADLLLKPLDEVTVRTELKAARTITLTGQIVRPGVYPVAEGERLSSVLERAGGYTDRAFLKGAVFTRASLRKIEQEQLDNFLKAQEQRILSTASTVTIGAEKEEVAAQQQAIQARREMLRLLASKVVVGRMVVHLETPDRLKGTGDDVVLIEGDTLEVPEPPQSVLVIGSVRNSTSVQYKPGADAEYYINRVGGFAKEADKKETHIVRADGSAISSFTNIRTVEPGDSIIVPPKAEEKYRMLPTIRDVVQTIGSALLGIAALSVLGL
;
A
#
# COMPACT_ATOMS: atom_id res chain seq x y z
N ASP A 1 -12.21 32.60 -33.59
CA ASP A 1 -13.51 31.90 -33.49
C ASP A 1 -14.39 32.33 -34.63
N ALA A 2 -14.67 31.40 -35.56
CA ALA A 2 -15.58 31.63 -36.68
C ALA A 2 -16.78 30.72 -36.48
N ASP A 3 -17.89 31.29 -35.98
CA ASP A 3 -19.18 30.63 -35.95
C ASP A 3 -19.70 30.50 -37.39
N LEU A 4 -19.64 29.28 -37.94
CA LEU A 4 -20.12 29.00 -39.28
C LEU A 4 -21.56 28.49 -39.21
N LEU A 5 -22.50 29.22 -39.81
CA LEU A 5 -23.88 28.76 -39.97
C LEU A 5 -23.95 27.62 -41.01
N LEU A 6 -24.44 26.46 -40.57
CA LEU A 6 -24.71 25.32 -41.45
C LEU A 6 -25.96 25.59 -42.32
N LYS A 7 -25.92 25.13 -43.57
CA LYS A 7 -27.00 25.25 -44.55
C LYS A 7 -27.71 23.91 -44.77
N PRO A 8 -28.93 23.93 -45.33
CA PRO A 8 -29.61 22.69 -45.72
C PRO A 8 -28.77 21.87 -46.69
N LEU A 9 -28.68 20.55 -46.46
CA LEU A 9 -27.86 19.56 -47.18
C LEU A 9 -26.36 19.55 -46.83
N ASP A 10 -25.91 20.32 -45.83
CA ASP A 10 -24.56 20.16 -45.29
C ASP A 10 -24.45 18.83 -44.53
N GLU A 11 -23.41 18.05 -44.83
CA GLU A 11 -23.06 16.83 -44.11
C GLU A 11 -21.86 17.11 -43.20
N VAL A 12 -22.07 17.06 -41.89
CA VAL A 12 -21.01 17.19 -40.89
C VAL A 12 -20.62 15.80 -40.42
N THR A 13 -19.45 15.32 -40.83
CA THR A 13 -18.89 14.07 -40.32
C THR A 13 -17.90 14.35 -39.20
N VAL A 14 -18.29 14.08 -37.95
CA VAL A 14 -17.34 14.07 -36.82
C VAL A 14 -16.62 12.73 -36.81
N ARG A 15 -15.40 12.69 -37.34
CA ARG A 15 -14.53 11.52 -37.23
C ARG A 15 -13.90 11.50 -35.85
N THR A 16 -14.39 10.63 -34.98
CA THR A 16 -13.69 10.30 -33.74
C THR A 16 -12.78 9.11 -33.99
N GLU A 17 -11.48 9.27 -33.78
CA GLU A 17 -10.67 8.11 -33.38
C GLU A 17 -11.17 7.73 -31.98
N LEU A 18 -12.14 6.82 -31.88
CA LEU A 18 -12.60 6.24 -30.61
C LEU A 18 -11.45 5.43 -30.00
N LYS A 19 -10.39 6.10 -29.57
CA LYS A 19 -9.54 5.61 -28.50
C LYS A 19 -10.47 5.52 -27.28
N ALA A 20 -10.42 4.40 -26.56
CA ALA A 20 -11.14 4.27 -25.30
C ALA A 20 -10.85 5.53 -24.47
N ALA A 21 -11.90 6.20 -24.01
CA ALA A 21 -11.75 7.40 -23.21
C ALA A 21 -10.87 7.02 -22.02
N ARG A 22 -9.77 7.75 -21.81
CA ARG A 22 -8.98 7.55 -20.59
C ARG A 22 -9.87 7.91 -19.42
N THR A 23 -9.78 7.18 -18.33
CA THR A 23 -10.62 7.34 -17.16
C THR A 23 -9.78 7.27 -15.90
N ILE A 24 -10.24 8.01 -14.90
CA ILE A 24 -9.80 7.89 -13.52
C ILE A 24 -11.00 7.50 -12.67
N THR A 25 -10.78 6.61 -11.70
CA THR A 25 -11.79 6.26 -10.72
C THR A 25 -11.53 7.01 -9.41
N LEU A 26 -12.51 7.79 -8.97
CA LEU A 26 -12.48 8.55 -7.73
C LEU A 26 -13.42 7.90 -6.70
N THR A 27 -12.90 7.48 -5.54
CA THR A 27 -13.69 6.81 -4.49
C THR A 27 -13.46 7.42 -3.10
N GLY A 28 -14.39 7.14 -2.18
CA GLY A 28 -14.31 7.58 -0.80
C GLY A 28 -14.81 9.02 -0.58
N GLN A 29 -14.07 9.79 0.22
CA GLN A 29 -14.40 11.13 0.71
C GLN A 29 -14.14 12.22 -0.34
N ILE A 30 -14.82 12.07 -1.47
CA ILE A 30 -14.86 13.01 -2.58
C ILE A 30 -16.31 13.47 -2.72
N VAL A 31 -16.56 14.75 -3.05
CA VAL A 31 -17.93 15.30 -3.07
C VAL A 31 -18.83 14.55 -4.07
N ARG A 32 -18.28 14.23 -5.25
CA ARG A 32 -18.94 13.38 -6.26
C ARG A 32 -18.01 12.22 -6.64
N PRO A 33 -18.02 11.09 -5.92
CA PRO A 33 -17.24 9.92 -6.30
C PRO A 33 -17.80 9.31 -7.59
N GLY A 34 -16.93 8.70 -8.40
CA GLY A 34 -17.32 8.13 -9.67
C GLY A 34 -16.15 7.98 -10.64
N VAL A 35 -16.48 7.54 -11.86
CA VAL A 35 -15.52 7.43 -12.96
C VAL A 35 -15.58 8.69 -13.80
N TYR A 36 -14.42 9.32 -14.02
CA TYR A 36 -14.32 10.56 -14.78
C TYR A 36 -13.48 10.35 -16.04
N PRO A 37 -13.92 10.86 -17.21
CA PRO A 37 -13.10 10.87 -18.41
C PRO A 37 -11.91 11.82 -18.23
N VAL A 38 -10.76 11.45 -18.77
CA VAL A 38 -9.48 12.16 -18.65
C VAL A 38 -8.99 12.50 -20.05
N ALA A 39 -8.77 13.78 -20.32
CA ALA A 39 -8.16 14.23 -21.56
C ALA A 39 -6.64 13.99 -21.56
N GLU A 40 -6.03 14.01 -22.73
CA GLU A 40 -4.58 13.86 -22.84
C GLU A 40 -3.85 15.02 -22.15
N GLY A 41 -2.96 14.70 -21.21
CA GLY A 41 -2.24 15.69 -20.41
C GLY A 41 -3.08 16.33 -19.28
N GLU A 42 -4.31 15.87 -19.06
CA GLU A 42 -5.14 16.35 -17.96
C GLU A 42 -4.54 15.95 -16.60
N ARG A 43 -4.67 16.86 -15.63
CA ARG A 43 -4.10 16.71 -14.30
C ARG A 43 -5.15 16.41 -13.25
N LEU A 44 -4.70 15.89 -12.10
CA LEU A 44 -5.54 15.49 -10.99
C LEU A 44 -6.41 16.63 -10.47
N SER A 45 -5.85 17.84 -10.35
CA SER A 45 -6.57 19.05 -9.90
C SER A 45 -7.85 19.30 -10.72
N SER A 46 -7.76 19.28 -12.05
CA SER A 46 -8.89 19.47 -12.98
C SER A 46 -10.03 18.47 -12.72
N VAL A 47 -9.68 17.19 -12.55
CA VAL A 47 -10.68 16.16 -12.30
C VAL A 47 -11.33 16.35 -10.92
N LEU A 48 -10.53 16.68 -9.90
CA LEU A 48 -11.05 16.97 -8.57
C LEU A 48 -11.96 18.20 -8.56
N GLU A 49 -11.64 19.26 -9.30
CA GLU A 49 -12.53 20.43 -9.49
C GLU A 49 -13.89 19.98 -10.05
N ARG A 50 -13.90 19.14 -11.10
CA ARG A 50 -15.14 18.58 -11.66
C ARG A 50 -15.88 17.67 -10.68
N ALA A 51 -15.16 16.96 -9.82
CA ALA A 51 -15.73 16.15 -8.75
C ALA A 51 -16.24 16.99 -7.56
N GLY A 52 -15.99 18.29 -7.55
CA GLY A 52 -16.39 19.20 -6.47
C GLY A 52 -15.43 19.23 -5.29
N GLY A 53 -14.22 18.68 -5.45
CA GLY A 53 -13.20 18.58 -4.41
C GLY A 53 -13.47 17.44 -3.43
N TYR A 54 -12.97 17.64 -2.22
CA TYR A 54 -13.05 16.68 -1.13
C TYR A 54 -14.19 17.02 -0.16
N THR A 55 -14.67 16.04 0.59
CA THR A 55 -15.62 16.31 1.70
C THR A 55 -14.87 16.85 2.93
N ASP A 56 -15.61 17.42 3.89
CA ASP A 56 -15.04 17.89 5.17
C ASP A 56 -14.41 16.76 6.01
N ARG A 57 -14.73 15.50 5.69
CA ARG A 57 -14.19 14.30 6.34
C ARG A 57 -13.10 13.64 5.51
N ALA A 58 -12.56 14.30 4.50
CA ALA A 58 -11.51 13.72 3.68
C ALA A 58 -10.18 13.66 4.43
N PHE A 59 -9.61 12.46 4.51
CA PHE A 59 -8.30 12.25 5.08
C PHE A 59 -7.24 12.09 3.98
N LEU A 60 -6.74 13.24 3.50
CA LEU A 60 -5.77 13.30 2.40
C LEU A 60 -4.47 12.55 2.72
N LYS A 61 -4.02 12.59 3.97
CA LYS A 61 -2.84 11.85 4.45
C LYS A 61 -3.00 10.33 4.47
N GLY A 62 -4.21 9.80 4.27
CA GLY A 62 -4.46 8.37 4.11
C GLY A 62 -4.88 8.00 2.70
N ALA A 63 -4.88 8.95 1.77
CA ALA A 63 -5.34 8.70 0.41
C ALA A 63 -4.41 7.74 -0.33
N VAL A 64 -5.01 6.91 -1.17
CA VAL A 64 -4.30 5.90 -1.96
C VAL A 64 -4.49 6.23 -3.43
N PHE A 65 -3.38 6.60 -4.08
CA PHE A 65 -3.33 6.73 -5.52
C PHE A 65 -2.72 5.47 -6.13
N THR A 66 -3.40 4.88 -7.11
CA THR A 66 -2.91 3.69 -7.81
C THR A 66 -2.79 3.94 -9.29
N ARG A 67 -1.61 3.72 -9.83
CA ARG A 67 -1.29 3.88 -11.24
C ARG A 67 -1.36 2.56 -12.00
N ALA A 68 -2.17 2.51 -13.05
CA ALA A 68 -2.38 1.29 -13.82
C ALA A 68 -1.10 0.77 -14.49
N SER A 69 -0.23 1.65 -14.98
CA SER A 69 1.04 1.25 -15.61
C SER A 69 2.00 0.61 -14.60
N LEU A 70 2.01 1.09 -13.35
CA LEU A 70 2.83 0.52 -12.28
C LEU A 70 2.32 -0.84 -11.85
N ARG A 71 0.99 -1.04 -11.79
CA ARG A 71 0.38 -2.33 -11.41
C ARG A 71 0.94 -3.50 -12.23
N LYS A 72 1.05 -3.33 -13.55
CA LYS A 72 1.50 -4.42 -14.43
C LYS A 72 2.97 -4.77 -14.18
N ILE A 73 3.82 -3.76 -14.06
CA ILE A 73 5.26 -3.93 -13.82
C ILE A 73 5.50 -4.54 -12.45
N GLU A 74 4.87 -4.00 -11.40
CA GLU A 74 5.02 -4.49 -10.03
C GLU A 74 4.43 -5.90 -9.86
N GLN A 75 3.33 -6.23 -10.55
CA GLN A 75 2.78 -7.59 -10.55
C GLN A 75 3.77 -8.59 -11.16
N GLU A 76 4.40 -8.25 -12.29
CA GLU A 76 5.42 -9.09 -12.91
C GLU A 76 6.63 -9.27 -11.99
N GLN A 77 7.06 -8.20 -11.29
CA GLN A 77 8.13 -8.28 -10.30
C GLN A 77 7.77 -9.16 -9.11
N LEU A 78 6.54 -9.04 -8.59
CA LEU A 78 6.01 -9.88 -7.51
C LEU A 78 5.98 -11.35 -7.92
N ASP A 79 5.48 -11.66 -9.11
CA ASP A 79 5.41 -13.03 -9.63
C ASP A 79 6.81 -13.65 -9.79
N ASN A 80 7.77 -12.87 -10.29
CA ASN A 80 9.15 -13.31 -10.43
C ASN A 80 9.81 -13.54 -9.07
N PHE A 81 9.54 -12.66 -8.09
CA PHE A 81 10.01 -12.83 -6.72
C PHE A 81 9.46 -14.12 -6.09
N LEU A 82 8.15 -14.38 -6.23
CA LEU A 82 7.53 -15.61 -5.73
C LEU A 82 8.16 -16.86 -6.34
N LYS A 83 8.35 -16.87 -7.66
CA LYS A 83 9.02 -17.98 -8.35
C LYS A 83 10.43 -18.22 -7.82
N ALA A 84 11.22 -17.15 -7.64
CA ALA A 84 12.57 -17.25 -7.12
C ALA A 84 12.61 -17.77 -5.67
N GLN A 85 11.70 -17.31 -4.80
CA GLN A 85 11.58 -17.80 -3.42
C GLN A 85 11.15 -19.27 -3.37
N GLU A 86 10.19 -19.65 -4.21
CA GLU A 86 9.71 -21.03 -4.31
C GLU A 86 10.84 -21.98 -4.74
N GLN A 87 11.65 -21.58 -5.73
CA GLN A 87 12.82 -22.35 -6.17
C GLN A 87 13.87 -22.51 -5.06
N ARG A 88 14.12 -21.47 -4.25
CA ARG A 88 15.05 -21.54 -3.10
C ARG A 88 14.56 -22.49 -2.01
N ILE A 89 13.25 -22.48 -1.73
CA ILE A 89 12.63 -23.41 -0.77
C ILE A 89 12.80 -24.85 -1.27
N LEU A 90 12.56 -25.09 -2.55
CA LEU A 90 12.69 -26.43 -3.16
C LEU A 90 14.15 -26.91 -3.23
N SER A 91 15.12 -26.03 -3.49
CA SER A 91 16.54 -26.41 -3.55
C SER A 91 17.16 -26.69 -2.17
N THR A 92 16.66 -25.99 -1.14
CA THR A 92 17.01 -26.30 0.26
C THR A 92 16.41 -27.63 0.70
N ALA A 93 15.24 -27.99 0.18
CA ALA A 93 14.58 -29.26 0.44
C ALA A 93 15.36 -30.46 -0.13
N SER A 94 15.92 -30.31 -1.34
CA SER A 94 16.58 -31.39 -2.07
C SER A 94 18.04 -31.63 -1.64
N THR A 95 18.69 -30.66 -1.00
CA THR A 95 20.05 -30.82 -0.44
C THR A 95 20.07 -31.56 0.90
N VAL A 96 18.96 -31.51 1.65
CA VAL A 96 18.81 -32.16 2.97
C VAL A 96 18.38 -33.64 2.87
N THR A 97 17.95 -34.10 1.69
CA THR A 97 17.46 -35.47 1.48
C THR A 97 18.56 -36.54 1.37
N ILE A 98 19.84 -36.15 1.32
CA ILE A 98 20.97 -37.10 1.24
C ILE A 98 21.29 -37.60 2.66
N GLY A 99 20.63 -38.68 3.06
CA GLY A 99 20.89 -39.40 4.33
C GLY A 99 19.83 -39.27 5.44
N ALA A 100 18.71 -38.58 5.18
CA ALA A 100 17.61 -38.42 6.14
C ALA A 100 16.64 -39.62 6.14
N GLU A 101 16.05 -39.95 7.30
CA GLU A 101 15.04 -40.99 7.41
C GLU A 101 13.70 -40.59 6.75
N LYS A 102 12.89 -41.58 6.31
CA LYS A 102 11.61 -41.33 5.61
C LYS A 102 10.65 -40.40 6.38
N GLU A 103 10.70 -40.45 7.70
CA GLU A 103 9.82 -39.70 8.60
C GLU A 103 10.25 -38.22 8.71
N GLU A 104 11.56 -37.95 8.78
CA GLU A 104 12.12 -36.59 8.70
C GLU A 104 11.85 -35.94 7.34
N VAL A 105 11.94 -36.71 6.25
CA VAL A 105 11.64 -36.21 4.90
C VAL A 105 10.16 -35.78 4.78
N ALA A 106 9.24 -36.55 5.35
CA ALA A 106 7.81 -36.23 5.32
C ALA A 106 7.47 -34.97 6.14
N ALA A 107 8.02 -34.85 7.37
CA ALA A 107 7.85 -33.66 8.20
C ALA A 107 8.43 -32.40 7.53
N GLN A 108 9.60 -32.53 6.91
CA GLN A 108 10.25 -31.44 6.17
C GLN A 108 9.42 -31.01 4.95
N GLN A 109 8.87 -31.97 4.19
CA GLN A 109 7.98 -31.68 3.06
C GLN A 109 6.73 -30.92 3.50
N GLN A 110 6.11 -31.30 4.62
CA GLN A 110 4.96 -30.57 5.17
C GLN A 110 5.32 -29.13 5.55
N ALA A 111 6.47 -28.92 6.23
CA ALA A 111 6.94 -27.58 6.58
C ALA A 111 7.19 -26.69 5.34
N ILE A 112 7.70 -27.29 4.26
CA ILE A 112 7.91 -26.61 2.97
C ILE A 112 6.59 -26.21 2.32
N GLN A 113 5.58 -27.09 2.32
CA GLN A 113 4.27 -26.76 1.76
C GLN A 113 3.59 -25.63 2.55
N ALA A 114 3.59 -25.71 3.88
CA ALA A 114 3.06 -24.65 4.74
C ALA A 114 3.74 -23.30 4.48
N ARG A 115 5.06 -23.30 4.29
CA ARG A 115 5.82 -22.10 3.94
C ARG A 115 5.43 -21.52 2.57
N ARG A 116 5.20 -22.36 1.56
CA ARG A 116 4.76 -21.92 0.22
C ARG A 116 3.36 -21.33 0.26
N GLU A 117 2.44 -21.95 0.98
CA GLU A 117 1.08 -21.44 1.16
C GLU A 117 1.09 -20.08 1.86
N MET A 118 1.88 -19.92 2.93
CA MET A 118 2.05 -18.63 3.61
C MET A 118 2.59 -17.55 2.66
N LEU A 119 3.59 -17.85 1.84
CA LEU A 119 4.12 -16.90 0.86
C LEU A 119 3.08 -16.46 -0.17
N ARG A 120 2.22 -17.38 -0.63
CA ARG A 120 1.13 -17.05 -1.57
C ARG A 120 0.06 -16.20 -0.90
N LEU A 121 -0.30 -16.50 0.35
CA LEU A 121 -1.23 -15.68 1.13
C LEU A 121 -0.70 -14.25 1.30
N LEU A 122 0.58 -14.11 1.66
CA LEU A 122 1.26 -12.82 1.75
C LEU A 122 1.20 -12.04 0.44
N ALA A 123 1.59 -12.66 -0.67
CA ALA A 123 1.56 -12.02 -1.99
C ALA A 123 0.15 -11.60 -2.40
N SER A 124 -0.87 -12.39 -2.09
CA SER A 124 -2.27 -12.07 -2.44
C SER A 124 -2.80 -10.80 -1.75
N LYS A 125 -2.13 -10.34 -0.68
CA LYS A 125 -2.50 -9.12 0.07
C LYS A 125 -1.69 -7.89 -0.33
N VAL A 126 -0.68 -8.03 -1.19
CA VAL A 126 0.11 -6.90 -1.67
C VAL A 126 -0.69 -6.14 -2.70
N VAL A 127 -0.96 -4.85 -2.42
CA VAL A 127 -1.57 -3.94 -3.38
C VAL A 127 -0.47 -3.40 -4.28
N VAL A 128 -0.56 -3.71 -5.57
CA VAL A 128 0.37 -3.23 -6.60
C VAL A 128 -0.07 -1.90 -7.21
N GLY A 129 0.88 -1.18 -7.76
CA GLY A 129 0.77 0.10 -8.47
C GLY A 129 0.48 1.30 -7.60
N ARG A 130 0.68 1.21 -6.28
CA ARG A 130 0.48 2.32 -5.35
C ARG A 130 1.58 3.37 -5.57
N MET A 131 1.18 4.62 -5.75
CA MET A 131 2.09 5.76 -5.88
C MET A 131 1.85 6.73 -4.72
N VAL A 132 2.90 7.03 -3.96
CA VAL A 132 2.83 8.05 -2.90
C VAL A 132 2.73 9.41 -3.60
N VAL A 133 1.61 10.10 -3.39
CA VAL A 133 1.32 11.41 -3.96
C VAL A 133 1.05 12.39 -2.83
N HIS A 134 1.53 13.62 -2.97
CA HIS A 134 1.16 14.69 -2.07
C HIS A 134 -0.17 15.27 -2.55
N LEU A 135 -1.22 15.20 -1.71
CA LEU A 135 -2.55 15.71 -2.03
C LEU A 135 -2.85 16.97 -1.25
N GLU A 136 -3.43 17.93 -1.95
CA GLU A 136 -3.89 19.21 -1.43
C GLU A 136 -5.20 19.57 -2.13
N THR A 137 -5.86 20.64 -1.67
CA THR A 137 -7.06 21.16 -2.36
C THR A 137 -6.76 21.44 -3.84
N PRO A 138 -7.73 21.28 -4.76
CA PRO A 138 -7.47 21.44 -6.20
C PRO A 138 -6.78 22.76 -6.59
N ASP A 139 -7.19 23.87 -5.95
CA ASP A 139 -6.61 25.21 -6.17
C ASP A 139 -5.13 25.29 -5.78
N ARG A 140 -4.72 24.53 -4.76
CA ARG A 140 -3.33 24.47 -4.26
C ARG A 140 -2.48 23.49 -5.04
N LEU A 141 -3.07 22.46 -5.62
CA LEU A 141 -2.35 21.54 -6.51
C LEU A 141 -2.00 22.24 -7.82
N LYS A 142 -2.92 23.06 -8.36
CA LYS A 142 -2.78 23.66 -9.69
C LYS A 142 -1.45 24.38 -9.88
N GLY A 143 -0.69 23.96 -10.88
CA GLY A 143 0.61 24.54 -11.22
C GLY A 143 1.78 24.09 -10.35
N THR A 144 1.56 23.22 -9.36
CA THR A 144 2.62 22.59 -8.56
C THR A 144 3.15 21.31 -9.23
N GLY A 145 4.30 20.83 -8.77
CA GLY A 145 4.84 19.52 -9.17
C GLY A 145 4.02 18.33 -8.65
N ASP A 146 3.19 18.56 -7.63
CA ASP A 146 2.35 17.53 -7.00
C ASP A 146 1.06 17.27 -7.79
N ASP A 147 0.73 18.13 -8.76
CA ASP A 147 -0.44 17.96 -9.62
C ASP A 147 -0.19 16.89 -10.68
N VAL A 148 -0.41 15.65 -10.29
CA VAL A 148 -0.11 14.46 -11.09
C VAL A 148 -0.86 14.50 -12.43
N VAL A 149 -0.11 14.30 -13.52
CA VAL A 149 -0.69 14.03 -14.84
C VAL A 149 -1.31 12.64 -14.83
N LEU A 150 -2.58 12.56 -15.20
CA LEU A 150 -3.37 11.34 -15.13
C LEU A 150 -3.18 10.48 -16.37
N ILE A 151 -3.23 9.16 -16.15
CA ILE A 151 -3.24 8.18 -17.23
C ILE A 151 -4.47 7.27 -17.13
N GLU A 152 -4.66 6.46 -18.16
CA GLU A 152 -5.76 5.52 -18.22
C GLU A 152 -5.73 4.53 -17.05
N GLY A 153 -6.87 4.38 -16.38
CA GLY A 153 -7.06 3.44 -15.29
C GLY A 153 -6.46 3.87 -13.96
N ASP A 154 -5.96 5.10 -13.82
CA ASP A 154 -5.55 5.63 -12.51
C ASP A 154 -6.74 5.60 -11.53
N THR A 155 -6.46 5.42 -10.23
CA THR A 155 -7.49 5.44 -9.19
C THR A 155 -7.04 6.29 -8.02
N LEU A 156 -7.94 7.07 -7.45
CA LEU A 156 -7.72 7.80 -6.20
C LEU A 156 -8.82 7.43 -5.22
N GLU A 157 -8.41 6.83 -4.10
CA GLU A 157 -9.27 6.53 -2.96
C GLU A 157 -8.92 7.46 -1.80
N VAL A 158 -9.91 8.18 -1.27
CA VAL A 158 -9.72 9.07 -0.11
C VAL A 158 -10.52 8.52 1.07
N PRO A 159 -9.90 8.02 2.15
CA PRO A 159 -10.64 7.48 3.28
C PRO A 159 -11.17 8.57 4.21
N GLU A 160 -11.98 8.17 5.18
CA GLU A 160 -12.31 8.98 6.36
C GLU A 160 -11.13 9.06 7.33
N PRO A 161 -11.08 10.07 8.21
CA PRO A 161 -9.99 10.23 9.15
C PRO A 161 -10.12 9.13 10.21
N PRO A 162 -9.14 8.23 10.33
CA PRO A 162 -9.16 7.22 11.37
C PRO A 162 -9.07 7.90 12.73
N GLN A 163 -9.72 7.31 13.74
CA GLN A 163 -9.69 7.80 15.12
C GLN A 163 -8.79 6.96 16.02
N SER A 164 -7.97 6.09 15.43
CA SER A 164 -7.12 5.15 16.14
C SER A 164 -5.73 5.04 15.51
N VAL A 165 -4.80 4.57 16.32
CA VAL A 165 -3.45 4.13 15.96
C VAL A 165 -3.43 2.62 16.16
N LEU A 166 -2.97 1.88 15.16
CA LEU A 166 -2.81 0.43 15.28
C LEU A 166 -1.47 0.12 15.94
N VAL A 167 -1.45 -0.74 16.95
CA VAL A 167 -0.21 -1.24 17.56
C VAL A 167 -0.16 -2.74 17.39
N ILE A 168 0.90 -3.21 16.72
CA ILE A 168 1.03 -4.62 16.34
C ILE A 168 2.46 -5.13 16.52
N GLY A 169 2.58 -6.46 16.55
CA GLY A 169 3.84 -7.20 16.61
C GLY A 169 4.10 -7.77 17.98
N SER A 170 5.36 -7.74 18.41
CA SER A 170 5.83 -8.21 19.72
C SER A 170 5.47 -7.25 20.85
N VAL A 171 4.18 -6.97 21.01
CA VAL A 171 3.58 -6.26 22.14
C VAL A 171 2.71 -7.22 22.95
N ARG A 172 2.33 -6.85 24.17
CA ARG A 172 1.50 -7.74 25.01
C ARG A 172 0.12 -8.01 24.41
N ASN A 173 -0.50 -7.00 23.79
CA ASN A 173 -1.80 -7.12 23.15
C ASN A 173 -1.83 -6.33 21.83
N SER A 174 -1.73 -7.00 20.69
CA SER A 174 -1.85 -6.33 19.38
C SER A 174 -3.29 -5.82 19.17
N THR A 175 -3.48 -4.50 19.14
CA THR A 175 -4.81 -3.90 19.03
C THR A 175 -4.74 -2.42 18.60
N SER A 176 -5.90 -1.87 18.22
CA SER A 176 -6.06 -0.45 17.91
C SER A 176 -6.32 0.35 19.18
N VAL A 177 -5.62 1.46 19.32
CA VAL A 177 -5.75 2.39 20.44
C VAL A 177 -6.31 3.71 19.92
N GLN A 178 -7.28 4.30 20.62
CA GLN A 178 -7.82 5.61 20.25
C GLN A 178 -6.70 6.65 20.17
N TYR A 179 -6.69 7.43 19.09
CA TYR A 179 -5.73 8.49 18.87
C TYR A 179 -5.84 9.56 19.97
N LYS A 180 -4.68 9.96 20.50
CA LYS A 180 -4.55 11.06 21.46
C LYS A 180 -3.61 12.12 20.89
N PRO A 181 -4.08 13.38 20.73
CA PRO A 181 -3.23 14.48 20.28
C PRO A 181 -1.99 14.64 21.16
N GLY A 182 -0.83 14.78 20.52
CA GLY A 182 0.46 14.97 21.20
C GLY A 182 1.05 13.73 21.87
N ALA A 183 0.39 12.57 21.76
CA ALA A 183 0.96 11.31 22.23
C ALA A 183 2.04 10.80 21.26
N ASP A 184 3.12 10.26 21.84
CA ASP A 184 4.21 9.62 21.14
C ASP A 184 3.99 8.09 21.02
N ALA A 185 4.91 7.40 20.35
CA ALA A 185 4.82 5.96 20.16
C ALA A 185 4.84 5.18 21.50
N GLU A 186 5.59 5.66 22.49
CA GLU A 186 5.71 5.03 23.80
C GLU A 186 4.36 5.02 24.55
N TYR A 187 3.60 6.11 24.48
CA TYR A 187 2.24 6.16 25.02
C TYR A 187 1.36 5.02 24.50
N TYR A 188 1.34 4.80 23.18
CA TYR A 188 0.49 3.76 22.56
C TYR A 188 0.97 2.35 22.91
N ILE A 189 2.29 2.12 22.92
CA ILE A 189 2.88 0.84 23.31
C ILE A 189 2.54 0.50 24.76
N ASN A 190 2.60 1.48 25.67
CA ASN A 190 2.19 1.28 27.05
C ASN A 190 0.69 1.00 27.19
N ARG A 191 -0.15 1.60 26.34
CA ARG A 191 -1.60 1.38 26.34
C ARG A 191 -1.99 -0.05 25.98
N VAL A 192 -1.16 -0.73 25.20
CA VAL A 192 -1.33 -2.15 24.86
C VAL A 192 -0.63 -3.11 25.83
N GLY A 193 -0.16 -2.62 26.98
CA GLY A 193 0.51 -3.42 28.01
C GLY A 193 2.04 -3.49 27.87
N GLY A 194 2.61 -2.71 26.96
CA GLY A 194 4.05 -2.65 26.72
C GLY A 194 4.57 -3.72 25.75
N PHE A 195 5.89 -3.74 25.60
CA PHE A 195 6.61 -4.70 24.78
C PHE A 195 6.54 -6.13 25.35
N ALA A 196 6.51 -7.12 24.45
CA ALA A 196 6.77 -8.53 24.78
C ALA A 196 8.26 -8.77 25.09
N LYS A 197 8.64 -9.95 25.61
CA LYS A 197 10.04 -10.24 26.01
C LYS A 197 10.98 -10.35 24.80
N GLU A 198 10.44 -10.90 23.74
CA GLU A 198 11.01 -11.15 22.43
C GLU A 198 11.02 -9.91 21.54
N ALA A 199 10.50 -8.76 21.98
CA ALA A 199 10.41 -7.56 21.15
C ALA A 199 11.77 -6.92 20.85
N ASP A 200 12.01 -6.58 19.58
CA ASP A 200 13.10 -5.72 19.16
C ASP A 200 12.69 -4.26 19.20
N LYS A 201 13.02 -3.62 20.33
CA LYS A 201 12.73 -2.20 20.56
C LYS A 201 13.47 -1.27 19.61
N LYS A 202 14.62 -1.70 19.05
CA LYS A 202 15.46 -0.86 18.18
C LYS A 202 14.93 -0.81 16.75
N GLU A 203 14.31 -1.90 16.30
CA GLU A 203 13.70 -2.02 14.97
C GLU A 203 12.19 -1.66 14.95
N THR A 204 11.68 -1.09 16.04
CA THR A 204 10.32 -0.55 16.08
C THR A 204 10.20 0.65 15.14
N HIS A 205 9.17 0.63 14.29
CA HIS A 205 8.97 1.66 13.28
C HIS A 205 7.49 2.03 13.13
N ILE A 206 7.25 3.21 12.56
CA ILE A 206 5.90 3.69 12.27
C ILE A 206 5.67 3.67 10.77
N VAL A 207 4.54 3.08 10.40
CA VAL A 207 3.97 3.14 9.06
C VAL A 207 2.84 4.17 9.11
N ARG A 208 2.96 5.22 8.33
CA ARG A 208 1.96 6.29 8.21
C ARG A 208 0.70 5.77 7.53
N ALA A 209 -0.40 6.52 7.65
CA ALA A 209 -1.65 6.16 6.99
C ALA A 209 -1.56 6.13 5.44
N ASP A 210 -0.75 7.02 4.84
CA ASP A 210 -0.38 6.96 3.41
C ASP A 210 0.58 5.80 3.08
N GLY A 211 0.84 4.94 4.07
CA GLY A 211 1.70 3.77 4.01
C GLY A 211 3.19 4.10 4.07
N SER A 212 3.62 5.36 4.06
CA SER A 212 5.03 5.70 4.12
C SER A 212 5.65 5.17 5.43
N ALA A 213 6.81 4.51 5.33
CA ALA A 213 7.48 3.93 6.49
C ALA A 213 8.63 4.83 6.97
N ILE A 214 8.72 5.04 8.29
CA ILE A 214 9.79 5.83 8.91
C ILE A 214 10.60 4.92 9.85
N SER A 215 11.87 4.67 9.49
CA SER A 215 12.72 3.64 10.09
C SER A 215 13.55 4.09 11.31
N SER A 216 13.21 5.17 12.02
CA SER A 216 14.07 5.68 13.12
C SER A 216 13.34 5.94 14.43
N PHE A 217 13.45 4.98 15.36
CA PHE A 217 12.94 5.08 16.74
C PHE A 217 13.45 6.31 17.51
N THR A 218 14.67 6.80 17.23
CA THR A 218 15.28 7.91 17.98
C THR A 218 14.76 9.29 17.61
N ASN A 219 13.95 9.42 16.54
CA ASN A 219 13.46 10.71 16.05
C ASN A 219 11.93 10.79 15.85
N ILE A 220 11.16 9.79 16.29
CA ILE A 220 9.70 9.83 16.13
C ILE A 220 9.05 10.49 17.34
N ARG A 221 8.77 11.80 17.23
CA ARG A 221 8.08 12.54 18.31
C ARG A 221 6.57 12.65 18.12
N THR A 222 6.04 12.32 16.95
CA THR A 222 4.61 12.49 16.68
C THR A 222 4.02 11.29 15.95
N VAL A 223 3.00 10.73 16.57
CA VAL A 223 2.09 9.76 15.96
C VAL A 223 0.89 10.54 15.43
N GLU A 224 0.41 10.17 14.24
CA GLU A 224 -0.77 10.74 13.62
C GLU A 224 -1.92 9.72 13.61
N PRO A 225 -3.19 10.16 13.48
CA PRO A 225 -4.30 9.22 13.35
C PRO A 225 -4.11 8.33 12.12
N GLY A 226 -4.33 7.03 12.27
CA GLY A 226 -4.16 6.05 11.18
C GLY A 226 -2.76 5.49 11.07
N ASP A 227 -1.79 6.01 11.82
CA ASP A 227 -0.47 5.41 11.92
C ASP A 227 -0.56 3.99 12.50
N SER A 228 0.37 3.15 12.06
CA SER A 228 0.59 1.81 12.59
C SER A 228 1.98 1.74 13.23
N ILE A 229 2.04 1.36 14.50
CA ILE A 229 3.27 1.11 15.24
C ILE A 229 3.56 -0.38 15.12
N ILE A 230 4.68 -0.71 14.46
CA ILE A 230 5.09 -2.09 14.22
C ILE A 230 6.29 -2.40 15.10
N VAL A 231 6.13 -3.40 15.96
CA VAL A 231 7.17 -3.88 16.87
C VAL A 231 7.62 -5.26 16.41
N PRO A 232 8.75 -5.40 15.71
CA PRO A 232 9.23 -6.71 15.29
C PRO A 232 9.77 -7.53 16.46
N PRO A 233 9.83 -8.86 16.35
CA PRO A 233 10.58 -9.70 17.27
C PRO A 233 12.09 -9.55 17.05
N LYS A 234 12.88 -9.83 18.10
CA LYS A 234 14.34 -9.94 18.02
C LYS A 234 14.69 -11.04 17.04
N ALA A 235 15.58 -10.71 16.10
CA ALA A 235 16.19 -11.71 15.24
C ALA A 235 17.10 -12.60 16.11
N GLU A 236 16.60 -13.76 16.55
CA GLU A 236 17.49 -14.81 17.03
C GLU A 236 18.35 -15.28 15.85
N GLU A 237 19.68 -15.26 15.99
CA GLU A 237 20.64 -15.57 14.91
C GLU A 237 20.37 -16.93 14.22
N LYS A 238 19.63 -17.84 14.86
CA LYS A 238 19.26 -19.16 14.30
C LYS A 238 18.12 -19.12 13.27
N TYR A 239 17.27 -18.11 13.23
CA TYR A 239 16.09 -18.03 12.33
C TYR A 239 16.13 -16.82 11.39
N ARG A 240 17.33 -16.45 10.89
CA ARG A 240 17.51 -15.49 9.78
C ARG A 240 17.07 -16.06 8.42
N MET A 241 15.93 -16.75 8.41
CA MET A 241 15.43 -17.59 7.32
C MET A 241 14.02 -17.20 6.87
N LEU A 242 13.30 -16.33 7.58
CA LEU A 242 12.07 -15.71 7.10
C LEU A 242 12.43 -14.38 6.41
N PRO A 243 11.89 -14.08 5.21
CA PRO A 243 11.99 -12.73 4.68
C PRO A 243 11.34 -11.79 5.69
N THR A 244 12.12 -10.85 6.20
CA THR A 244 11.60 -9.83 7.13
C THR A 244 10.59 -8.97 6.35
N ILE A 245 9.61 -8.34 7.02
CA ILE A 245 8.78 -7.29 6.39
C ILE A 245 9.67 -6.30 5.60
N ARG A 246 10.85 -5.99 6.14
CA ARG A 246 11.92 -5.20 5.51
C ARG A 246 12.35 -5.72 4.14
N ASP A 247 12.48 -7.04 3.96
CA ASP A 247 12.91 -7.65 2.69
C ASP A 247 11.80 -7.57 1.64
N VAL A 248 10.53 -7.75 2.04
CA VAL A 248 9.38 -7.60 1.12
C VAL A 248 9.22 -6.14 0.70
N VAL A 249 9.35 -5.20 1.65
CA VAL A 249 9.28 -3.75 1.41
C VAL A 249 10.46 -3.23 0.57
N GLN A 250 11.65 -3.83 0.66
CA GLN A 250 12.82 -3.44 -0.14
C GLN A 250 12.85 -4.08 -1.54
N THR A 251 12.27 -5.27 -1.72
CA THR A 251 12.29 -5.96 -3.02
C THR A 251 11.13 -5.51 -3.92
N ILE A 252 10.00 -5.13 -3.32
CA ILE A 252 8.87 -4.53 -4.02
C ILE A 252 8.99 -3.01 -3.81
N GLY A 253 9.72 -2.34 -4.70
CA GLY A 253 9.78 -0.88 -4.70
C GLY A 253 8.38 -0.31 -4.51
N SER A 254 8.19 0.50 -3.47
CA SER A 254 6.94 1.20 -3.13
C SER A 254 5.69 0.39 -2.74
N ALA A 255 5.67 -0.95 -2.74
CA ALA A 255 4.48 -1.68 -2.28
C ALA A 255 4.39 -1.74 -0.76
N LEU A 256 3.65 -0.79 -0.21
CA LEU A 256 3.37 -0.67 1.22
C LEU A 256 2.25 -1.64 1.59
N LEU A 257 2.53 -2.58 2.50
CA LEU A 257 1.53 -3.45 3.12
C LEU A 257 0.47 -2.57 3.79
N GLY A 258 -0.78 -2.66 3.32
CA GLY A 258 -1.90 -1.97 3.96
C GLY A 258 -2.13 -2.49 5.39
N ILE A 259 -2.79 -1.68 6.22
CA ILE A 259 -3.20 -2.02 7.60
C ILE A 259 -3.96 -3.36 7.64
N ALA A 260 -4.79 -3.63 6.63
CA ALA A 260 -5.50 -4.90 6.47
C ALA A 260 -4.55 -6.09 6.23
N ALA A 261 -3.50 -5.91 5.43
CA ALA A 261 -2.49 -6.94 5.17
C ALA A 261 -1.69 -7.27 6.44
N LEU A 262 -1.38 -6.25 7.25
CA LEU A 262 -0.70 -6.42 8.54
C LEU A 262 -1.60 -7.18 9.55
N SER A 263 -2.88 -6.79 9.68
CA SER A 263 -3.82 -7.44 10.62
C SER A 263 -4.10 -8.92 10.33
N VAL A 264 -4.08 -9.33 9.06
CA VAL A 264 -4.28 -10.74 8.66
C VAL A 264 -3.07 -11.61 9.02
N LEU A 265 -1.89 -11.01 9.19
CA LEU A 265 -0.66 -11.74 9.48
C LEU A 265 -0.47 -12.07 10.96
N GLY A 266 -1.33 -11.57 11.85
CA GLY A 266 -1.12 -11.70 13.30
C GLY A 266 0.20 -11.09 13.77
N LEU A 267 0.81 -10.27 12.91
CA LEU A 267 1.96 -9.42 13.15
C LEU A 267 1.49 -8.04 13.56
#